data_AF-A0A6P5EHE9-F1
#
_entry.id   AF-A0A6P5EHE9-F1
#
_cell.length_a   1.000
_cell.length_b   1.000
_cell.length_c   1.000
_cell.angle_alpha   90.00
_cell.angle_beta   90.00
_cell.angle_gamma   90.00
#
_symmetry.space_group_name_H-M   'P 1'
#
loop_
_entity.id
_entity.type
_entity.pdbx_description
1 polymer ?
#
loop_
_entity_poly.entity_id
_entity_poly.type
_entity_poly.pdbx_seq_one_letter_code
_entity_poly.pdbx_strand_id
1 'polypeptide(L)'
;KQGVIELHNYLTSVYEERDARTTLLTMVQALNHAKHGVDIVSGTRVRTHFARPNWKEVFTRIASKHPNSTVGVFYCGAPTLAKELRGLSHEMSHRTSTRFHFHKEYF
;
A
#
# COMPACT_ATOMS: atom_id res chain seq x y z
N LYS A 1 -16.20 -9.72 12.77
CA LYS A 1 -15.53 -10.65 11.82
C LYS A 1 -14.34 -9.90 11.23
N GLN A 2 -13.11 -10.41 11.36
CA GLN A 2 -11.96 -9.83 10.64
C GLN A 2 -12.14 -10.12 9.14
N GLY A 3 -12.01 -9.09 8.30
CA GLY A 3 -12.11 -9.23 6.85
C GLY A 3 -10.95 -10.05 6.30
N VAL A 4 -11.21 -10.88 5.29
CA VAL A 4 -10.19 -11.70 4.62
C VAL A 4 -9.30 -10.84 3.69
N ILE A 5 -9.82 -9.70 3.23
CA ILE A 5 -9.16 -8.82 2.26
C ILE A 5 -9.10 -7.39 2.81
N GLU A 6 -7.90 -6.81 2.81
CA GLU A 6 -7.62 -5.39 3.09
C GLU A 6 -7.09 -4.76 1.79
N LEU A 7 -7.77 -3.71 1.29
CA LEU A 7 -7.41 -3.05 0.03
C LEU A 7 -6.81 -1.66 0.31
N HIS A 8 -5.73 -1.33 -0.41
CA HIS A 8 -5.12 0.00 -0.39
C HIS A 8 -4.92 0.49 -1.82
N ASN A 9 -5.61 1.57 -2.18
CA ASN A 9 -5.44 2.24 -3.47
C ASN A 9 -4.44 3.39 -3.32
N TYR A 10 -3.52 3.56 -4.28
CA TYR A 10 -2.55 4.65 -4.29
C TYR A 10 -2.63 5.42 -5.60
N LEU A 11 -2.93 6.72 -5.55
CA LEU A 11 -2.87 7.61 -6.70
C LEU A 11 -1.48 8.26 -6.76
N THR A 12 -0.58 7.62 -7.51
CA THR A 12 0.86 7.96 -7.53
C THR A 12 1.22 9.14 -8.43
N SER A 13 0.26 9.70 -9.18
CA SER A 13 0.46 10.91 -9.99
C SER A 13 0.49 12.19 -9.14
N VAL A 14 0.08 12.09 -7.88
CA VAL A 14 0.12 13.17 -6.89
C VAL A 14 1.42 13.00 -6.09
N TYR A 15 2.33 13.97 -6.15
CA TYR A 15 3.62 13.89 -5.45
C TYR A 15 3.50 14.34 -3.99
N GLU A 16 4.44 13.88 -3.15
CA GLU A 16 4.45 14.09 -1.69
C GLU A 16 4.84 15.52 -1.25
N GLU A 17 5.01 16.45 -2.17
CA GLU A 17 5.39 17.83 -1.85
C GLU A 17 4.18 18.77 -1.86
N ARG A 18 3.91 19.40 -0.70
CA ARG A 18 3.43 20.77 -0.38
C ARG A 18 2.60 21.60 -1.39
N ASP A 19 2.07 21.03 -2.45
CA ASP A 19 1.26 21.71 -3.44
C ASP A 19 -0.18 21.79 -2.92
N ALA A 20 -0.79 22.97 -3.03
CA ALA A 20 -2.16 23.22 -2.58
C ALA A 20 -3.15 22.20 -3.17
N ARG A 21 -2.82 21.61 -4.34
CA ARG A 21 -3.57 20.54 -5.00
C ARG A 21 -3.68 19.27 -4.15
N THR A 22 -2.60 18.79 -3.55
CA THR A 22 -2.61 17.57 -2.72
C THR A 22 -3.42 17.79 -1.45
N THR A 23 -3.25 18.95 -0.81
CA THR A 23 -4.02 19.34 0.37
C THR A 23 -5.51 19.45 0.06
N LEU A 24 -5.87 20.09 -1.07
CA LEU A 24 -7.26 20.23 -1.50
C LEU A 24 -7.88 18.86 -1.80
N LEU A 25 -7.21 18.01 -2.57
CA LEU A 25 -7.70 16.66 -2.86
C LEU A 25 -7.91 15.84 -1.59
N THR A 26 -6.97 15.92 -0.64
CA THR A 26 -7.07 15.24 0.65
C THR A 26 -8.25 15.75 1.48
N MET A 27 -8.46 17.07 1.53
CA MET A 27 -9.59 17.68 2.22
C MET A 27 -10.93 17.29 1.60
N VAL A 28 -11.06 17.40 0.28
CA VAL A 28 -12.28 17.02 -0.46
C VAL A 28 -12.58 15.53 -0.26
N GLN A 29 -11.56 14.68 -0.35
CA GLN A 29 -11.67 13.24 -0.08
C GLN A 29 -12.16 12.97 1.34
N ALA A 30 -11.61 13.64 2.35
CA ALA A 30 -12.02 13.48 3.74
C ALA A 30 -13.48 13.90 3.97
N LEU A 31 -13.90 15.03 3.39
CA LEU A 31 -15.28 15.53 3.47
C LEU A 31 -16.26 14.59 2.77
N ASN A 32 -15.95 14.15 1.55
CA ASN A 32 -16.81 13.25 0.79
C ASN A 32 -16.97 11.90 1.49
N HIS A 33 -15.87 11.35 2.03
CA HIS A 33 -15.93 10.10 2.76
C HIS A 33 -16.71 10.23 4.07
N ALA A 34 -16.58 11.36 4.78
CA ALA A 34 -17.38 11.62 5.98
C ALA A 34 -18.89 11.75 5.68
N LYS A 35 -19.24 12.34 4.53
CA LYS A 35 -20.64 12.57 4.14
C LYS A 35 -21.31 11.36 3.49
N HIS A 36 -20.59 10.65 2.62
CA HIS A 36 -21.15 9.62 1.74
C HIS A 36 -20.52 8.23 1.93
N GLY A 37 -19.44 8.12 2.72
CA GLY A 37 -18.75 6.86 2.97
C GLY A 37 -18.00 6.29 1.77
N VAL A 38 -17.78 7.09 0.72
CA VAL A 38 -17.12 6.68 -0.53
C VAL A 38 -15.94 7.58 -0.89
N ASP A 39 -14.99 6.99 -1.59
CA ASP A 39 -13.77 7.60 -2.11
C ASP A 39 -14.06 8.38 -3.41
N ILE A 40 -13.53 9.60 -3.53
CA ILE A 40 -13.80 10.50 -4.67
C ILE A 40 -13.14 10.03 -5.97
N VAL A 41 -12.09 9.20 -5.87
CA VAL A 41 -11.30 8.76 -7.04
C VAL A 41 -11.88 7.47 -7.62
N SER A 42 -12.15 6.49 -6.77
CA SER A 42 -12.56 5.14 -7.14
C SER A 42 -14.06 4.88 -6.98
N GLY A 43 -14.80 5.75 -6.27
CA GLY A 43 -16.21 5.52 -5.94
C GLY A 43 -16.46 4.38 -4.95
N THR A 44 -15.41 3.77 -4.40
CA THR A 44 -15.52 2.63 -3.47
C THR A 44 -15.49 3.08 -2.00
N ARG A 45 -15.76 2.17 -1.06
CA ARG A 45 -15.62 2.47 0.39
C ARG A 45 -14.15 2.55 0.85
N VAL A 46 -13.22 2.08 0.02
CA VAL A 46 -11.78 2.03 0.29
C VAL A 46 -11.17 3.39 -0.05
N ARG A 47 -10.57 4.05 0.95
CA ARG A 47 -9.94 5.35 0.75
C ARG A 47 -8.64 5.21 -0.06
N THR A 48 -8.51 6.04 -1.08
CA THR A 48 -7.28 6.22 -1.85
C THR A 48 -6.27 7.03 -1.05
N HIS A 49 -5.04 6.51 -0.98
CA HIS A 49 -3.86 7.22 -0.50
C HIS A 49 -3.31 8.05 -1.67
N PHE A 50 -2.96 9.31 -1.40
CA PHE A 50 -2.26 10.14 -2.37
C PHE A 50 -0.75 9.94 -2.20
N ALA A 51 0.00 10.01 -3.30
CA ALA A 51 1.41 9.66 -3.39
C ALA A 51 1.72 8.17 -3.43
N ARG A 52 3.02 7.86 -3.54
CA ARG A 52 3.53 6.51 -3.66
C ARG A 52 3.55 5.85 -2.27
N PRO A 53 3.28 4.54 -2.18
CA PRO A 53 3.40 3.81 -0.93
C PRO A 53 4.85 3.82 -0.41
N ASN A 54 5.01 4.00 0.89
CA ASN A 54 6.26 3.67 1.59
C ASN A 54 6.30 2.15 1.82
N TRP A 55 6.88 1.41 0.88
CA TRP A 55 6.92 -0.05 0.95
C TRP A 55 7.65 -0.57 2.18
N LYS A 56 8.70 0.12 2.65
CA LYS A 56 9.41 -0.29 3.87
C LYS A 56 8.49 -0.25 5.10
N GLU A 57 7.68 0.80 5.22
CA GLU A 57 6.67 0.91 6.28
C GLU A 57 5.60 -0.18 6.16
N VAL A 58 5.11 -0.43 4.93
CA VAL A 58 4.13 -1.50 4.66
C VAL A 58 4.66 -2.86 5.11
N PHE A 59 5.89 -3.23 4.72
CA PHE A 59 6.50 -4.48 5.15
C PHE A 59 6.72 -4.53 6.67
N THR A 60 7.15 -3.43 7.28
CA THR A 60 7.34 -3.34 8.74
C THR A 60 6.04 -3.58 9.50
N ARG A 61 4.94 -2.96 9.02
CA ARG A 61 3.60 -3.15 9.59
C ARG A 61 3.13 -4.60 9.45
N ILE A 62 3.33 -5.22 8.28
CA ILE A 62 2.96 -6.62 8.05
C ILE A 62 3.75 -7.56 8.98
N ALA A 63 5.07 -7.37 9.09
CA ALA A 63 5.91 -8.19 9.96
C ALA A 63 5.53 -8.07 11.44
N SER A 64 5.17 -6.86 11.90
CA SER A 64 4.69 -6.62 13.26
C SER A 64 3.35 -7.31 13.55
N LYS A 65 2.44 -7.30 12.56
CA LYS A 65 1.11 -7.92 12.68
C LYS A 65 1.13 -9.45 12.59
N HIS A 66 2.15 -10.03 11.94
CA HIS A 66 2.26 -11.46 11.65
C HIS A 66 3.62 -12.05 12.06
N PRO A 67 4.02 -11.97 13.34
CA PRO A 67 5.32 -12.50 13.79
C PRO A 67 5.42 -14.02 13.56
N ASN A 68 6.64 -14.51 13.32
CA ASN A 68 6.94 -15.94 13.11
C ASN A 68 6.14 -16.61 11.97
N SER A 69 5.62 -15.81 11.02
CA SER A 69 4.79 -16.30 9.92
C SER A 69 5.54 -16.25 8.59
N THR A 70 5.00 -16.94 7.59
CA THR A 70 5.45 -16.83 6.20
C THR A 70 4.42 -16.05 5.38
N VAL A 71 4.86 -15.02 4.67
CA VAL A 71 4.03 -14.10 3.87
C VAL A 71 4.47 -14.17 2.42
N GLY A 72 3.52 -14.45 1.51
CA GLY A 72 3.73 -14.33 0.07
C GLY A 72 3.51 -12.89 -0.40
N VAL A 73 4.43 -12.37 -1.22
CA VAL A 73 4.35 -11.05 -1.86
C VAL A 73 4.27 -11.27 -3.37
N PHE A 74 3.09 -11.03 -3.95
CA PHE A 74 2.82 -11.23 -5.37
C PHE A 74 2.74 -9.88 -6.08
N TYR A 75 3.41 -9.75 -7.22
CA TYR A 75 3.45 -8.48 -7.95
C TYR A 75 3.33 -8.63 -9.47
N CYS A 76 2.30 -8.01 -10.05
CA CYS A 76 2.11 -7.82 -11.49
C CYS A 76 2.16 -6.32 -11.83
N GLY A 77 3.00 -5.91 -12.78
CA GLY A 77 3.26 -4.49 -13.07
C GLY A 77 4.70 -4.17 -13.46
N ALA A 78 5.03 -2.87 -13.50
CA ALA A 78 6.31 -2.33 -13.98
C ALA A 78 7.54 -2.98 -13.31
N PRO A 79 8.60 -3.36 -14.08
CA PRO A 79 9.77 -4.07 -13.56
C PRO A 79 10.53 -3.35 -12.44
N THR A 80 10.59 -2.02 -12.47
CA THR A 80 11.33 -1.22 -11.49
C THR A 80 10.84 -1.49 -10.06
N LEU A 81 9.53 -1.51 -9.86
CA LEU A 81 8.94 -1.78 -8.55
C LEU A 81 9.09 -3.26 -8.15
N ALA A 82 9.11 -4.20 -9.10
CA ALA A 82 9.40 -5.59 -8.79
C ALA A 82 10.78 -5.78 -8.12
N LYS A 83 11.78 -5.01 -8.58
CA LYS A 83 13.13 -5.05 -8.01
C LYS A 83 13.14 -4.54 -6.57
N GLU A 84 12.44 -3.44 -6.29
CA GLU A 84 12.31 -2.86 -4.96
C GLU A 84 11.61 -3.83 -3.98
N LEU A 85 10.45 -4.37 -4.36
CA LEU A 85 9.68 -5.29 -3.53
C LEU A 85 10.44 -6.60 -3.25
N ARG A 86 11.20 -7.11 -4.23
CA ARG A 86 12.09 -8.27 -4.03
C ARG A 86 13.18 -7.96 -3.01
N GLY A 87 13.82 -6.79 -3.12
CA GLY A 87 14.85 -6.35 -2.18
C GLY A 87 14.34 -6.23 -0.76
N LEU A 88 13.19 -5.57 -0.58
CA LEU A 88 12.54 -5.44 0.73
C LEU A 88 12.10 -6.78 1.31
N SER A 89 11.58 -7.69 0.48
CA SER A 89 11.22 -9.04 0.94
C SER A 89 12.42 -9.79 1.50
N HIS A 90 13.59 -9.67 0.84
CA HIS A 90 14.82 -10.28 1.34
C HIS A 90 15.30 -9.61 2.63
N GLU A 91 15.42 -8.28 2.65
CA GLU A 91 15.87 -7.51 3.83
C GLU A 91 15.01 -7.82 5.06
N MET A 92 13.69 -7.73 4.91
CA MET A 92 12.74 -7.86 6.03
C MET A 92 12.65 -9.29 6.55
N SER A 93 12.91 -10.29 5.70
CA SER A 93 13.02 -11.70 6.13
C SER A 93 14.21 -11.96 7.05
N HIS A 94 15.28 -11.17 6.93
CA HIS A 94 16.46 -11.30 7.79
C HIS A 94 16.36 -10.42 9.05
N ARG A 95 15.67 -9.28 8.96
CA ARG A 95 15.57 -8.31 10.06
C ARG A 95 14.42 -8.58 11.03
N THR A 96 13.47 -9.42 10.65
CA THR A 96 12.27 -9.71 11.45
C THR A 96 12.06 -11.20 11.57
N SER A 97 11.13 -11.63 12.43
CA SER A 97 10.74 -13.04 12.51
C SER A 97 9.76 -13.49 11.41
N THR A 98 9.36 -12.59 10.51
CA THR A 98 8.44 -12.90 9.40
C THR A 98 9.24 -13.20 8.14
N ARG A 99 9.03 -14.37 7.51
CA ARG A 99 9.62 -14.66 6.20
C ARG A 99 8.73 -14.13 5.07
N PHE A 100 9.31 -13.35 4.18
CA PHE A 100 8.66 -12.84 2.97
C PHE A 100 9.18 -13.58 1.73
N HIS A 101 8.26 -14.13 0.94
CA HIS A 101 8.56 -14.80 -0.33
C HIS A 101 8.00 -13.97 -1.48
N PHE A 102 8.89 -13.42 -2.31
CA PHE A 102 8.50 -12.58 -3.43
C PHE A 102 8.29 -13.38 -4.71
N HIS A 103 7.15 -13.15 -5.38
CA HIS A 103 6.76 -13.76 -6.63
C HIS A 103 6.44 -12.67 -7.67
N LYS A 104 7.16 -12.71 -8.79
CA LYS A 104 6.83 -11.89 -9.96
C LYS A 104 5.81 -12.64 -10.78
N GLU A 105 4.62 -12.04 -10.93
CA GLU A 105 3.51 -12.66 -11.64
C GLU A 105 3.28 -11.99 -13.00
N TYR A 106 2.82 -12.81 -13.96
CA TYR A 106 2.40 -12.41 -15.30
C TYR A 106 1.00 -12.99 -15.53
N PHE A 107 -0.02 -12.20 -15.22
CA PHE A 107 -1.43 -12.57 -15.39
C PHE A 107 -1.98 -12.04 -16.71
#